data_AF-A0A956NW53-F1
#
_entry.id   AF-A0A956NW53-F1
#
_cell.length_a   1.000
_cell.length_b   1.000
_cell.length_c   1.000
_cell.angle_alpha   90.00
_cell.angle_beta   90.00
_cell.angle_gamma   90.00
#
_symmetry.space_group_name_H-M   'P 1'
#
loop_
_entity.id
_entity.type
_entity.pdbx_description
1 polymer ?
#
loop_
_entity_poly.entity_id
_entity_poly.type
_entity_poly.pdbx_seq_one_letter_code
_entity_poly.pdbx_strand_id
1 'polypeptide(L)'
;MEEYEALQAKLRALSKKEISAKIRYQKNSERFTLAETNLKKESRDVEKLQSESLANFIKQLMGHYDKKLDKELQEKLAAKVELDLSSTLLVEAQKDLTAIQLASEETSNQISQLKDSLYSKDPHFRDKIANEEINRAQLKQELIELDEASAAGDKVLAGISEALDDLESADSYSTWDMFTNNSFILDMLKYDKINTAEAKMNQMEKLLENYDKELKDLSLDTYLNYETFGGMSKTFDIFFDNFFSDWDTKEKIKRNSRMLKTLGSSVLDLQDKLEANKQELHQQIEDSELFF
;
A
#
# COMPACT_ATOMS: atom_id res chain seq x y z
N MET A 1 7.03 -30.43 24.16
CA MET A 1 6.03 -30.14 23.11
C MET A 1 4.93 -29.23 23.61
N GLU A 2 4.08 -29.65 24.54
CA GLU A 2 2.96 -28.82 25.04
C GLU A 2 3.40 -27.46 25.59
N GLU A 3 4.48 -27.41 26.38
CA GLU A 3 5.02 -26.15 26.91
C GLU A 3 5.54 -25.22 25.80
N TYR A 4 6.14 -25.78 24.75
CA TYR A 4 6.63 -25.02 23.60
C TYR A 4 5.47 -24.40 22.81
N GLU A 5 4.41 -25.17 22.57
CA GLU A 5 3.20 -24.69 21.89
C GLU A 5 2.44 -23.64 22.72
N ALA A 6 2.43 -23.79 24.05
CA ALA A 6 1.86 -22.80 24.96
C ALA A 6 2.64 -21.46 24.92
N LEU A 7 3.97 -21.52 24.89
CA LEU A 7 4.80 -20.33 24.74
C LEU A 7 4.63 -19.67 23.37
N GLN A 8 4.53 -20.45 22.28
CA GLN A 8 4.19 -19.91 20.95
C GLN A 8 2.83 -19.20 20.96
N ALA A 9 1.80 -19.80 21.56
CA ALA A 9 0.48 -19.18 21.68
C ALA A 9 0.50 -17.89 22.52
N LYS A 10 1.28 -17.88 23.60
CA LYS A 10 1.51 -16.68 24.42
C LYS A 10 2.19 -15.57 23.62
N LEU A 11 3.23 -15.90 22.86
CA LEU A 11 3.93 -14.93 22.03
C LEU A 11 3.02 -14.36 20.94
N ARG A 12 2.20 -15.19 20.27
CA ARG A 12 1.15 -14.73 19.32
C ARG A 12 0.19 -13.73 19.95
N ALA A 13 -0.26 -14.00 21.18
CA ALA A 13 -1.15 -13.10 21.90
C ALA A 13 -0.46 -11.77 22.28
N LEU A 14 0.83 -11.81 22.61
CA LEU A 14 1.63 -10.63 22.89
C LEU A 14 1.86 -9.79 21.64
N SER A 15 2.21 -10.40 20.49
CA SER A 15 2.37 -9.67 19.21
C SER A 15 1.10 -8.91 18.83
N LYS A 16 -0.08 -9.54 18.96
CA LYS A 16 -1.38 -8.85 18.70
C LYS A 16 -1.63 -7.69 19.66
N LYS A 17 -1.26 -7.84 20.94
CA LYS A 17 -1.36 -6.77 21.94
C LYS A 17 -0.38 -5.64 21.67
N GLU A 18 0.82 -5.97 21.18
CA GLU A 18 1.85 -5.00 20.83
C GLU A 18 1.40 -4.10 19.68
N ILE A 19 0.84 -4.67 18.62
CA ILE A 19 0.25 -3.91 17.49
C ILE A 19 -0.79 -2.91 18.03
N SER A 20 -1.71 -3.38 18.87
CA SER A 20 -2.75 -2.53 19.46
C SER A 20 -2.15 -1.43 20.36
N ALA A 21 -1.13 -1.75 21.15
CA ALA A 21 -0.45 -0.79 22.01
C ALA A 21 0.34 0.27 21.21
N LYS A 22 0.98 -0.13 20.10
CA LYS A 22 1.70 0.76 19.19
C LYS A 22 0.75 1.76 18.53
N ILE A 23 -0.43 1.31 18.09
CA ILE A 23 -1.49 2.20 17.57
C ILE A 23 -1.94 3.20 18.64
N ARG A 24 -2.18 2.74 19.88
CA ARG A 24 -2.56 3.64 20.99
C ARG A 24 -1.46 4.68 21.27
N TYR A 25 -0.20 4.26 21.29
CA TYR A 25 0.94 5.15 21.48
C TYR A 25 1.03 6.21 20.37
N GLN A 26 0.91 5.80 19.10
CA GLN A 26 0.92 6.72 17.96
C GLN A 26 -0.20 7.77 18.07
N LYS A 27 -1.43 7.33 18.33
CA LYS A 27 -2.57 8.22 18.50
C LYS A 27 -2.40 9.21 19.65
N ASN A 28 -1.85 8.76 20.79
CA ASN A 28 -1.58 9.65 21.92
C ASN A 28 -0.43 10.62 21.63
N SER A 29 0.57 10.20 20.84
CA SER A 29 1.68 11.05 20.41
C SER A 29 1.20 12.17 19.48
N GLU A 30 0.33 11.85 18.53
CA GLU A 30 -0.34 12.84 17.67
C GLU A 30 -1.17 13.82 18.49
N ARG A 31 -1.98 13.32 19.43
CA ARG A 31 -2.79 14.16 20.33
C ARG A 31 -1.91 15.10 21.16
N PHE A 32 -0.82 14.61 21.71
CA PHE A 32 0.14 15.42 22.46
C PHE A 32 0.76 16.52 21.59
N THR A 33 1.17 16.18 20.37
CA THR A 33 1.73 17.14 19.40
C THR A 33 0.71 18.23 19.03
N LEU A 34 -0.55 17.84 18.84
CA LEU A 34 -1.64 18.79 18.57
C LEU A 34 -1.91 19.69 19.79
N ALA A 35 -1.94 19.15 21.00
CA ALA A 35 -2.10 19.93 22.22
C ALA A 35 -0.94 20.92 22.42
N GLU A 36 0.29 20.51 22.11
CA GLU A 36 1.48 21.35 22.22
C GLU A 36 1.43 22.53 21.24
N THR A 37 1.03 22.27 19.99
CA THR A 37 0.87 23.31 18.96
C THR A 37 -0.25 24.28 19.30
N ASN A 38 -1.39 23.78 19.80
CA ASN A 38 -2.49 24.61 20.29
C ASN A 38 -2.07 25.49 21.46
N LEU A 39 -1.40 24.94 22.49
CA LEU A 39 -0.93 25.75 23.61
C LEU A 39 0.06 26.83 23.16
N LYS A 40 0.95 26.54 22.20
CA LYS A 40 1.86 27.53 21.61
C LYS A 40 1.09 28.66 20.91
N LYS A 41 0.00 28.34 20.21
CA LYS A 41 -0.87 29.33 19.56
C LYS A 41 -1.58 30.21 20.58
N GLU A 42 -2.30 29.61 21.51
CA GLU A 42 -3.06 30.35 22.54
C GLU A 42 -2.13 31.18 23.45
N SER A 43 -0.91 30.70 23.70
CA SER A 43 0.12 31.49 24.41
C SER A 43 0.54 32.74 23.64
N ARG A 44 0.72 32.65 22.32
CA ARG A 44 1.05 33.81 21.46
C ARG A 44 -0.10 34.79 21.35
N ASP A 45 -1.33 34.32 21.29
CA ASP A 45 -2.51 35.18 21.19
C ASP A 45 -2.71 35.98 22.50
N VAL A 46 -2.51 35.34 23.65
CA VAL A 46 -2.42 36.04 24.96
C VAL A 46 -1.27 37.06 24.99
N GLU A 47 -0.06 36.70 24.53
CA GLU A 47 1.10 37.62 24.51
C GLU A 47 0.89 38.83 23.58
N LYS A 48 0.31 38.63 22.41
CA LYS A 48 -0.07 39.73 21.50
C LYS A 48 -1.08 40.65 22.16
N LEU A 49 -2.14 40.08 22.74
CA LEU A 49 -3.15 40.89 23.41
C LEU A 49 -2.59 41.62 24.63
N GLN A 50 -1.65 41.03 25.38
CA GLN A 50 -0.98 41.70 26.51
C GLN A 50 0.00 42.81 26.06
N SER A 51 0.75 42.61 24.99
CA SER A 51 1.70 43.61 24.45
C SER A 51 0.98 44.78 23.77
N GLU A 52 -0.05 44.51 22.98
CA GLU A 52 -0.98 45.52 22.47
C GLU A 52 -1.74 46.18 23.62
N SER A 53 -2.11 45.43 24.67
CA SER A 53 -2.75 45.98 25.87
C SER A 53 -1.83 46.95 26.59
N LEU A 54 -0.54 46.71 26.77
CA LEU A 54 0.33 47.69 27.46
C LEU A 54 0.45 49.00 26.66
N ALA A 55 0.54 48.89 25.33
CA ALA A 55 0.57 50.02 24.41
C ALA A 55 -0.78 50.77 24.35
N ASN A 56 -1.90 50.06 24.47
CA ASN A 56 -3.26 50.60 24.43
C ASN A 56 -3.79 51.01 25.82
N PHE A 57 -3.28 50.46 26.92
CA PHE A 57 -3.63 50.80 28.31
C PHE A 57 -3.21 52.23 28.64
N ILE A 58 -2.09 52.70 28.07
CA ILE A 58 -1.71 54.12 28.09
C ILE A 58 -2.73 54.99 27.31
N LYS A 59 -3.38 54.45 26.27
CA LYS A 59 -4.41 55.16 25.50
C LYS A 59 -5.82 55.07 26.11
N GLN A 60 -6.10 54.10 26.98
CA GLN A 60 -7.47 53.64 27.23
C GLN A 60 -7.68 53.19 28.68
N LEU A 61 -7.70 54.16 29.60
CA LEU A 61 -8.18 54.06 30.98
C LEU A 61 -9.71 53.75 31.09
N MET A 62 -10.32 53.02 30.13
CA MET A 62 -11.78 52.84 30.01
C MET A 62 -12.24 51.44 29.48
N GLY A 63 -12.57 50.53 30.41
CA GLY A 63 -13.86 49.80 30.46
C GLY A 63 -14.11 48.50 29.67
N HIS A 64 -13.68 48.36 28.41
CA HIS A 64 -14.19 47.28 27.54
C HIS A 64 -13.20 46.12 27.23
N TYR A 65 -11.95 46.22 27.67
CA TYR A 65 -10.87 45.32 27.21
C TYR A 65 -10.72 44.02 28.04
N ASP A 66 -11.18 43.99 29.30
CA ASP A 66 -11.01 42.83 30.21
C ASP A 66 -11.62 41.53 29.66
N LYS A 67 -12.80 41.60 29.03
CA LYS A 67 -13.53 40.39 28.60
C LYS A 67 -12.84 39.57 27.51
N LYS A 68 -12.08 40.20 26.61
CA LYS A 68 -11.39 39.48 25.51
C LYS A 68 -10.14 38.79 26.04
N LEU A 69 -9.36 39.47 26.89
CA LEU A 69 -8.20 38.89 27.54
C LEU A 69 -8.58 37.73 28.46
N ASP A 70 -9.67 37.86 29.22
CA ASP A 70 -10.21 36.79 30.06
C ASP A 70 -10.54 35.53 29.24
N LYS A 71 -11.17 35.70 28.08
CA LYS A 71 -11.49 34.59 27.17
C LYS A 71 -10.24 33.86 26.68
N GLU A 72 -9.23 34.60 26.26
CA GLU A 72 -7.99 34.05 25.69
C GLU A 72 -7.12 33.38 26.78
N LEU A 73 -7.18 33.90 28.01
CA LEU A 73 -6.63 33.22 29.19
C LEU A 73 -7.36 31.91 29.49
N GLN A 74 -8.69 31.86 29.36
CA GLN A 74 -9.45 30.61 29.49
C GLN A 74 -9.07 29.61 28.38
N GLU A 75 -8.93 30.05 27.14
CA GLU A 75 -8.52 29.21 26.01
C GLU A 75 -7.09 28.66 26.23
N LYS A 76 -6.16 29.48 26.69
CA LYS A 76 -4.81 29.04 27.07
C LYS A 76 -4.81 28.05 28.24
N LEU A 77 -5.63 28.28 29.28
CA LEU A 77 -5.75 27.36 30.41
C LEU A 77 -6.32 26.01 29.95
N ALA A 78 -7.35 26.01 29.11
CA ALA A 78 -7.91 24.79 28.54
C ALA A 78 -6.87 24.03 27.69
N ALA A 79 -6.11 24.75 26.85
CA ALA A 79 -5.03 24.16 26.05
C ALA A 79 -3.92 23.54 26.94
N LYS A 80 -3.62 24.16 28.08
CA LYS A 80 -2.65 23.61 29.04
C LYS A 80 -3.15 22.34 29.72
N VAL A 81 -4.41 22.33 30.17
CA VAL A 81 -5.05 21.13 30.75
C VAL A 81 -5.04 19.97 29.75
N GLU A 82 -5.34 20.27 28.47
CA GLU A 82 -5.30 19.26 27.41
C GLU A 82 -3.87 18.75 27.13
N LEU A 83 -2.85 19.62 27.20
CA LEU A 83 -1.46 19.20 27.09
C LEU A 83 -1.05 18.29 28.25
N ASP A 84 -1.39 18.64 29.49
CA ASP A 84 -1.06 17.85 30.68
C ASP A 84 -1.76 16.47 30.63
N LEU A 85 -3.02 16.43 30.20
CA LEU A 85 -3.78 15.19 30.01
C LEU A 85 -3.16 14.31 28.90
N SER A 86 -2.89 14.88 27.73
CA SER A 86 -2.31 14.14 26.60
C SER A 86 -0.89 13.65 26.91
N SER A 87 -0.10 14.40 27.67
CA SER A 87 1.21 13.97 28.17
C SER A 87 1.09 12.74 29.08
N THR A 88 0.14 12.77 30.01
CA THR A 88 -0.11 11.63 30.92
C THR A 88 -0.50 10.38 30.14
N LEU A 89 -1.45 10.50 29.20
CA LEU A 89 -1.90 9.40 28.35
C LEU A 89 -0.77 8.85 27.44
N LEU A 90 0.11 9.73 26.95
CA LEU A 90 1.27 9.32 26.15
C LEU A 90 2.25 8.49 26.99
N VAL A 91 2.57 8.95 28.21
CA VAL A 91 3.46 8.23 29.13
C VAL A 91 2.87 6.87 29.54
N GLU A 92 1.58 6.80 29.83
CA GLU A 92 0.89 5.54 30.12
C GLU A 92 0.94 4.58 28.92
N ALA A 93 0.62 5.06 27.72
CA ALA A 93 0.69 4.24 26.51
C ALA A 93 2.12 3.76 26.20
N GLN A 94 3.13 4.60 26.47
CA GLN A 94 4.53 4.22 26.32
C GLN A 94 4.92 3.12 27.30
N LYS A 95 4.54 3.25 28.59
CA LYS A 95 4.81 2.23 29.61
C LYS A 95 4.17 0.88 29.25
N ASP A 96 2.91 0.90 28.82
CA ASP A 96 2.21 -0.30 28.37
C ASP A 96 2.93 -0.97 27.20
N LEU A 97 3.32 -0.20 26.19
CA LEU A 97 4.03 -0.70 25.01
C LEU A 97 5.37 -1.34 25.41
N THR A 98 6.18 -0.65 26.23
CA THR A 98 7.45 -1.17 26.72
C THR A 98 7.27 -2.45 27.55
N ALA A 99 6.24 -2.52 28.42
CA ALA A 99 5.97 -3.71 29.20
C ALA A 99 5.60 -4.92 28.32
N ILE A 100 4.81 -4.71 27.28
CA ILE A 100 4.46 -5.77 26.31
C ILE A 100 5.71 -6.21 25.55
N GLN A 101 6.53 -5.28 25.08
CA GLN A 101 7.78 -5.57 24.36
C GLN A 101 8.75 -6.41 25.18
N LEU A 102 8.96 -6.04 26.46
CA LEU A 102 9.78 -6.82 27.37
C LEU A 102 9.22 -8.24 27.59
N ALA A 103 7.90 -8.38 27.74
CA ALA A 103 7.26 -9.69 27.90
C ALA A 103 7.36 -10.55 26.63
N SER A 104 7.30 -9.93 25.44
CA SER A 104 7.52 -10.60 24.15
C SER A 104 8.96 -11.11 24.05
N GLU A 105 9.94 -10.27 24.37
CA GLU A 105 11.37 -10.62 24.36
C GLU A 105 11.67 -11.76 25.34
N GLU A 106 11.17 -11.69 26.57
CA GLU A 106 11.32 -12.75 27.56
C GLU A 106 10.71 -14.08 27.08
N THR A 107 9.50 -14.03 26.51
CA THR A 107 8.82 -15.23 26.00
C THR A 107 9.56 -15.81 24.79
N SER A 108 10.10 -14.98 23.90
CA SER A 108 10.93 -15.41 22.77
C SER A 108 12.20 -16.11 23.23
N ASN A 109 12.89 -15.55 24.24
CA ASN A 109 14.07 -16.18 24.83
C ASN A 109 13.75 -17.55 25.45
N GLN A 110 12.61 -17.68 26.13
CA GLN A 110 12.14 -18.96 26.67
C GLN A 110 11.87 -20.00 25.57
N ILE A 111 11.26 -19.57 24.46
CA ILE A 111 11.03 -20.42 23.28
C ILE A 111 12.36 -20.91 22.70
N SER A 112 13.35 -20.02 22.53
CA SER A 112 14.66 -20.40 21.98
C SER A 112 15.37 -21.43 22.86
N GLN A 113 15.41 -21.20 24.18
CA GLN A 113 16.03 -22.13 25.12
C GLN A 113 15.34 -23.50 25.12
N LEU A 114 14.00 -23.51 25.09
CA LEU A 114 13.22 -24.74 25.05
C LEU A 114 13.39 -25.46 23.72
N LYS A 115 13.47 -24.73 22.60
CA LYS A 115 13.74 -25.26 21.26
C LYS A 115 15.05 -26.04 21.25
N ASP A 116 16.14 -25.44 21.72
CA ASP A 116 17.46 -26.10 21.75
C ASP A 116 17.45 -27.38 22.60
N SER A 117 16.78 -27.33 23.76
CA SER A 117 16.61 -28.48 24.64
C SER A 117 15.78 -29.60 24.01
N LEU A 118 14.70 -29.27 23.30
CA LEU A 118 13.85 -30.25 22.61
C LEU A 118 14.54 -30.83 21.38
N TYR A 119 15.22 -30.00 20.59
CA TYR A 119 15.92 -30.41 19.38
C TYR A 119 16.98 -31.48 19.65
N SER A 120 17.69 -31.39 20.78
CA SER A 120 18.70 -32.37 21.18
C SER A 120 18.12 -33.69 21.71
N LYS A 121 16.87 -33.70 22.19
CA LYS A 121 16.28 -34.84 22.93
C LYS A 121 15.19 -35.59 22.19
N ASP A 122 14.48 -34.90 21.29
CA ASP A 122 13.28 -35.43 20.65
C ASP A 122 13.45 -35.48 19.11
N PRO A 123 13.60 -36.68 18.51
CA PRO A 123 13.62 -36.85 17.06
C PRO A 123 12.37 -36.32 16.35
N HIS A 124 11.18 -36.48 16.93
CA HIS A 124 9.94 -36.04 16.31
C HIS A 124 9.85 -34.51 16.26
N PHE A 125 10.37 -33.83 17.28
CA PHE A 125 10.49 -32.37 17.26
C PHE A 125 11.46 -31.89 16.17
N ARG A 126 12.57 -32.58 15.95
CA ARG A 126 13.49 -32.26 14.84
C ARG A 126 12.81 -32.37 13.49
N ASP A 127 12.04 -33.44 13.26
CA ASP A 127 11.28 -33.61 12.02
C ASP A 127 10.23 -32.49 11.85
N LYS A 128 9.58 -32.06 12.94
CA LYS A 128 8.64 -30.93 12.92
C LYS A 128 9.35 -29.63 12.50
N ILE A 129 10.50 -29.31 13.09
CA ILE A 129 11.26 -28.10 12.74
C ILE A 129 11.76 -28.16 11.29
N ALA A 130 12.27 -29.32 10.84
CA ALA A 130 12.70 -29.51 9.46
C ALA A 130 11.55 -29.33 8.46
N ASN A 131 10.36 -29.84 8.77
CA ASN A 131 9.18 -29.64 7.93
C ASN A 131 8.76 -28.17 7.89
N GLU A 132 8.82 -27.45 9.01
CA GLU A 132 8.56 -26.00 9.03
C GLU A 132 9.59 -25.21 8.20
N GLU A 133 10.86 -25.59 8.23
CA GLU A 133 11.89 -24.99 7.37
C GLU A 133 11.61 -25.22 5.88
N ILE A 134 11.18 -26.42 5.51
CA ILE A 134 10.77 -26.77 4.14
C ILE A 134 9.56 -25.93 3.72
N ASN A 135 8.52 -25.86 4.57
CA ASN A 135 7.32 -25.07 4.32
C ASN A 135 7.67 -23.58 4.14
N ARG A 136 8.54 -23.02 4.99
CA ARG A 136 9.01 -21.63 4.83
C ARG A 136 9.75 -21.42 3.53
N ALA A 137 10.58 -22.37 3.10
CA ALA A 137 11.28 -22.27 1.83
C ALA A 137 10.29 -22.25 0.65
N GLN A 138 9.24 -23.05 0.72
CA GLN A 138 8.15 -23.05 -0.27
C GLN A 138 7.40 -21.71 -0.29
N LEU A 139 6.99 -21.18 0.87
CA LEU A 139 6.33 -19.87 0.96
C LEU A 139 7.22 -18.73 0.43
N LYS A 140 8.53 -18.77 0.70
CA LYS A 140 9.49 -17.79 0.16
C LYS A 140 9.63 -17.90 -1.36
N GLN A 141 9.58 -19.12 -1.90
CA GLN A 141 9.59 -19.33 -3.34
C GLN A 141 8.32 -18.79 -3.99
N GLU A 142 7.15 -19.05 -3.41
CA GLU A 142 5.86 -18.51 -3.88
C GLU A 142 5.83 -16.97 -3.84
N LEU A 143 6.45 -16.36 -2.81
CA LEU A 143 6.60 -14.91 -2.74
C LEU A 143 7.41 -14.34 -3.92
N ILE A 144 8.48 -15.03 -4.33
CA ILE A 144 9.28 -14.64 -5.50
C ILE A 144 8.42 -14.69 -6.77
N GLU A 145 7.62 -15.74 -6.94
CA GLU A 145 6.72 -15.89 -8.09
C GLU A 145 5.64 -14.81 -8.11
N LEU A 146 5.10 -14.42 -6.95
CA LEU A 146 4.16 -13.30 -6.84
C LEU A 146 4.82 -11.98 -7.24
N ASP A 147 6.09 -11.77 -6.87
CA ASP A 147 6.87 -10.60 -7.27
C ASP A 147 7.10 -10.56 -8.78
N GLU A 148 7.43 -11.68 -9.40
CA GLU A 148 7.60 -11.80 -10.85
C GLU A 148 6.29 -11.50 -11.59
N ALA A 149 5.17 -12.08 -11.14
CA ALA A 149 3.84 -11.81 -11.70
C ALA A 149 3.45 -10.34 -11.54
N SER A 150 3.69 -9.74 -10.37
CA SER A 150 3.38 -8.32 -10.14
C SER A 150 4.20 -7.43 -11.07
N ALA A 151 5.51 -7.69 -11.17
CA ALA A 151 6.41 -6.95 -12.05
C ALA A 151 6.04 -7.09 -13.53
N ALA A 152 5.53 -8.25 -13.95
CA ALA A 152 5.01 -8.44 -15.31
C ALA A 152 3.73 -7.61 -15.54
N GLY A 153 2.80 -7.60 -14.59
CA GLY A 153 1.57 -6.80 -14.71
C GLY A 153 1.83 -5.28 -14.62
N ASP A 154 2.83 -4.82 -13.86
CA ASP A 154 3.25 -3.41 -13.87
C ASP A 154 3.72 -2.96 -15.27
N LYS A 155 4.46 -3.83 -15.98
CA LYS A 155 4.88 -3.55 -17.36
C LYS A 155 3.67 -3.49 -18.30
N VAL A 156 2.67 -4.35 -18.10
CA VAL A 156 1.41 -4.30 -18.85
C VAL A 156 0.68 -2.98 -18.59
N LEU A 157 0.55 -2.55 -17.34
CA LEU A 157 -0.09 -1.28 -17.00
C LEU A 157 0.64 -0.08 -17.62
N ALA A 158 1.97 -0.09 -17.58
CA ALA A 158 2.79 0.91 -18.26
C ALA A 158 2.52 0.93 -19.77
N GLY A 159 2.51 -0.23 -20.41
CA GLY A 159 2.16 -0.35 -21.83
C GLY A 159 0.75 0.16 -22.14
N ILE A 160 -0.24 -0.17 -21.30
CA ILE A 160 -1.63 0.29 -21.46
C ILE A 160 -1.70 1.82 -21.35
N SER A 161 -0.96 2.41 -20.40
CA SER A 161 -0.88 3.86 -20.27
C SER A 161 -0.28 4.51 -21.53
N GLU A 162 0.84 4.00 -22.02
CA GLU A 162 1.47 4.50 -23.26
C GLU A 162 0.53 4.38 -24.47
N ALA A 163 -0.18 3.27 -24.59
CA ALA A 163 -1.14 3.06 -25.67
C ALA A 163 -2.35 4.00 -25.56
N LEU A 164 -2.82 4.30 -24.36
CA LEU A 164 -3.90 5.27 -24.13
C LEU A 164 -3.46 6.69 -24.48
N ASP A 165 -2.24 7.10 -24.10
CA ASP A 165 -1.67 8.41 -24.44
C ASP A 165 -1.51 8.59 -25.96
N ASP A 166 -1.07 7.55 -26.67
CA ASP A 166 -0.99 7.54 -28.13
C ASP A 166 -2.38 7.67 -28.78
N LEU A 167 -3.37 6.93 -28.29
CA LEU A 167 -4.75 6.97 -28.81
C LEU A 167 -5.43 8.31 -28.52
N GLU A 168 -5.19 8.91 -27.35
CA GLU A 168 -5.71 10.24 -27.00
C GLU A 168 -5.05 11.33 -27.86
N SER A 169 -3.74 11.21 -28.08
CA SER A 169 -3.02 12.05 -29.04
C SER A 169 -3.65 11.89 -30.43
N ALA A 170 -3.90 10.68 -30.91
CA ALA A 170 -4.54 10.42 -32.19
C ALA A 170 -5.98 10.97 -32.28
N ASP A 171 -6.80 10.89 -31.22
CA ASP A 171 -8.15 11.48 -31.16
C ASP A 171 -8.09 13.02 -31.17
N SER A 172 -7.10 13.61 -30.51
CA SER A 172 -6.85 15.07 -30.51
C SER A 172 -6.38 15.58 -31.89
N TYR A 173 -5.62 14.76 -32.63
CA TYR A 173 -5.24 15.02 -34.02
C TYR A 173 -6.35 14.69 -35.03
N SER A 174 -7.52 14.15 -34.60
CA SER A 174 -8.66 13.86 -35.49
C SER A 174 -9.33 15.09 -36.12
N THR A 175 -8.78 16.29 -35.93
CA THR A 175 -8.90 17.43 -36.87
C THR A 175 -8.22 17.19 -38.23
N TRP A 176 -7.70 15.99 -38.49
CA TRP A 176 -7.14 15.59 -39.78
C TRP A 176 -8.18 15.27 -40.87
N ASP A 177 -9.48 15.42 -40.58
CA ASP A 177 -10.58 15.37 -41.58
C ASP A 177 -10.51 16.50 -42.64
N MET A 178 -9.47 17.34 -42.64
CA MET A 178 -9.20 18.35 -43.68
C MET A 178 -8.03 18.02 -44.62
N PHE A 179 -7.30 16.91 -44.44
CA PHE A 179 -6.03 16.64 -45.16
C PHE A 179 -6.07 15.46 -46.14
N THR A 180 -7.25 14.91 -46.46
CA THR A 180 -7.41 13.72 -47.30
C THR A 180 -7.60 14.00 -48.79
N ASN A 181 -7.69 15.26 -49.23
CA ASN A 181 -7.74 15.58 -50.65
C ASN A 181 -6.35 15.88 -51.21
N ASN A 182 -5.67 14.80 -51.63
CA ASN A 182 -4.61 14.77 -52.64
C ASN A 182 -3.17 14.97 -52.15
N SER A 183 -2.42 13.88 -51.87
CA SER A 183 -0.98 13.81 -52.19
C SER A 183 -0.35 12.42 -51.95
N PHE A 184 0.44 11.95 -52.91
CA PHE A 184 1.34 10.78 -52.84
C PHE A 184 2.39 10.83 -51.71
N ILE A 185 2.58 12.00 -51.07
CA ILE A 185 3.52 12.18 -49.94
C ILE A 185 2.94 11.62 -48.61
N LEU A 186 1.61 11.46 -48.52
CA LEU A 186 0.92 10.98 -47.32
C LEU A 186 1.01 9.46 -47.12
N ASP A 187 1.18 8.68 -48.20
CA ASP A 187 1.25 7.22 -48.10
C ASP A 187 2.51 6.77 -47.35
N MET A 188 3.65 7.44 -47.57
CA MET A 188 4.93 7.10 -46.91
C MET A 188 4.93 7.44 -45.42
N LEU A 189 4.28 8.56 -45.02
CA LEU A 189 4.10 8.94 -43.61
C LEU A 189 3.08 8.04 -42.90
N LYS A 190 2.07 7.54 -43.62
CA LYS A 190 1.15 6.51 -43.11
C LYS A 190 1.93 5.24 -42.77
N TYR A 191 2.73 4.70 -43.69
CA TYR A 191 3.48 3.46 -43.46
C TYR A 191 4.31 3.49 -42.17
N ASP A 192 5.07 4.56 -41.91
CA ASP A 192 5.88 4.65 -40.69
C ASP A 192 5.04 4.66 -39.40
N LYS A 193 3.88 5.35 -39.41
CA LYS A 193 2.98 5.39 -38.26
C LYS A 193 2.22 4.08 -38.06
N ILE A 194 1.82 3.41 -39.16
CA ILE A 194 1.22 2.08 -39.14
C ILE A 194 2.22 1.06 -38.56
N ASN A 195 3.44 1.02 -39.09
CA ASN A 195 4.48 0.11 -38.65
C ASN A 195 4.86 0.36 -37.18
N THR A 196 4.85 1.63 -36.73
CA THR A 196 5.10 1.98 -35.32
C THR A 196 3.97 1.49 -34.42
N ALA A 197 2.71 1.67 -34.82
CA ALA A 197 1.57 1.18 -34.06
C ALA A 197 1.57 -0.36 -33.98
N GLU A 198 1.84 -1.04 -35.09
CA GLU A 198 1.97 -2.50 -35.13
C GLU A 198 3.11 -2.99 -34.22
N ALA A 199 4.27 -2.33 -34.21
CA ALA A 199 5.36 -2.66 -33.32
C ALA A 199 4.99 -2.49 -31.83
N LYS A 200 4.29 -1.39 -31.48
CA LYS A 200 3.81 -1.16 -30.11
C LYS A 200 2.76 -2.19 -29.68
N MET A 201 1.90 -2.64 -30.60
CA MET A 201 0.90 -3.67 -30.30
C MET A 201 1.52 -5.05 -30.14
N ASN A 202 2.47 -5.42 -30.99
CA ASN A 202 3.25 -6.65 -30.81
C ASN A 202 4.05 -6.64 -29.49
N GLN A 203 4.48 -5.47 -29.02
CA GLN A 203 5.10 -5.33 -27.71
C GLN A 203 4.09 -5.54 -26.58
N MET A 204 2.89 -4.94 -26.69
CA MET A 204 1.81 -5.16 -25.73
C MET A 204 1.42 -6.63 -25.60
N GLU A 205 1.28 -7.33 -26.73
CA GLU A 205 0.99 -8.77 -26.77
C GLU A 205 2.02 -9.57 -25.99
N LYS A 206 3.30 -9.33 -26.23
CA LYS A 206 4.38 -10.00 -25.47
C LYS A 206 4.34 -9.70 -23.97
N LEU A 207 4.03 -8.47 -23.58
CA LEU A 207 3.91 -8.11 -22.17
C LEU A 207 2.75 -8.88 -21.51
N LEU A 208 1.63 -9.00 -22.22
CA LEU A 208 0.45 -9.71 -21.78
C LEU A 208 0.64 -11.23 -21.74
N GLU A 209 1.28 -11.81 -22.75
CA GLU A 209 1.69 -13.22 -22.76
C GLU A 209 2.64 -13.54 -21.61
N ASN A 210 3.62 -12.65 -21.35
CA ASN A 210 4.52 -12.84 -20.22
C ASN A 210 3.76 -12.78 -18.90
N TYR A 211 2.85 -11.81 -18.74
CA TYR A 211 2.04 -11.71 -17.53
C TYR A 211 1.13 -12.93 -17.33
N ASP A 212 0.47 -13.41 -18.38
CA ASP A 212 -0.31 -14.65 -18.35
C ASP A 212 0.55 -15.87 -17.99
N LYS A 213 1.79 -15.94 -18.48
CA LYS A 213 2.73 -16.99 -18.11
C LYS A 213 3.09 -16.92 -16.62
N GLU A 214 3.51 -15.76 -16.10
CA GLU A 214 3.86 -15.67 -14.67
C GLU A 214 2.64 -15.97 -13.78
N LEU A 215 1.44 -15.57 -14.19
CA LEU A 215 0.19 -15.93 -13.49
C LEU A 215 -0.12 -17.43 -13.52
N LYS A 216 0.25 -18.13 -14.59
CA LYS A 216 0.12 -19.60 -14.69
C LYS A 216 1.13 -20.32 -13.82
N ASP A 217 2.34 -19.79 -13.71
CA ASP A 217 3.39 -20.35 -12.86
C ASP A 217 2.94 -20.32 -11.37
N LEU A 218 2.23 -19.27 -10.94
CA LEU A 218 1.53 -19.22 -9.63
C LEU A 218 0.42 -20.28 -9.44
N SER A 219 -0.14 -20.78 -10.54
CA SER A 219 -1.34 -21.63 -10.54
C SER A 219 -1.04 -23.13 -10.56
N LEU A 220 0.23 -23.53 -10.69
CA LEU A 220 0.62 -24.93 -10.85
C LEU A 220 0.95 -25.64 -9.52
N ASP A 221 1.27 -24.92 -8.45
CA ASP A 221 1.71 -25.55 -7.19
C ASP A 221 1.04 -25.07 -5.88
N THR A 222 0.18 -24.03 -5.90
CA THR A 222 -0.26 -23.42 -4.63
C THR A 222 -1.74 -23.06 -4.54
N TYR A 223 -2.20 -22.90 -3.28
CA TYR A 223 -3.57 -22.78 -2.76
C TYR A 223 -4.46 -21.68 -3.39
N LEU A 224 -4.00 -21.02 -4.44
CA LEU A 224 -4.76 -20.07 -5.21
C LEU A 224 -5.61 -20.81 -6.24
N ASN A 225 -6.88 -21.02 -5.90
CA ASN A 225 -7.91 -21.53 -6.80
C ASN A 225 -7.70 -20.96 -8.23
N TYR A 226 -7.28 -21.85 -9.14
CA TYR A 226 -7.13 -21.64 -10.58
C TYR A 226 -8.32 -20.90 -11.22
N GLU A 227 -9.51 -21.02 -10.62
CA GLU A 227 -10.72 -20.31 -11.02
C GLU A 227 -10.61 -18.77 -10.92
N THR A 228 -9.74 -18.22 -10.07
CA THR A 228 -9.61 -16.76 -9.89
C THR A 228 -8.82 -16.10 -11.02
N PHE A 229 -7.89 -16.83 -11.65
CA PHE A 229 -6.95 -16.30 -12.66
C PHE A 229 -7.17 -16.85 -14.08
N GLY A 230 -7.84 -18.01 -14.24
CA GLY A 230 -8.15 -18.58 -15.56
C GLY A 230 -9.09 -17.73 -16.44
N GLY A 231 -9.72 -16.69 -15.89
CA GLY A 231 -10.50 -15.71 -16.65
C GLY A 231 -9.65 -14.69 -17.42
N MET A 232 -8.36 -14.54 -17.09
CA MET A 232 -7.54 -13.47 -17.66
C MET A 232 -7.05 -13.76 -19.07
N SER A 233 -6.55 -14.98 -19.32
CA SER A 233 -6.19 -15.44 -20.68
C SER A 233 -7.35 -15.22 -21.66
N LYS A 234 -8.58 -15.58 -21.27
CA LYS A 234 -9.78 -15.32 -22.08
C LYS A 234 -10.07 -13.82 -22.27
N THR A 235 -9.78 -12.99 -21.27
CA THR A 235 -9.95 -11.53 -21.36
C THR A 235 -8.92 -10.92 -22.32
N PHE A 236 -7.68 -11.42 -22.33
CA PHE A 236 -6.64 -11.02 -23.28
C PHE A 236 -6.98 -11.45 -24.71
N ASP A 237 -7.42 -12.70 -24.91
CA ASP A 237 -7.83 -13.21 -26.22
C ASP A 237 -8.95 -12.34 -26.83
N ILE A 238 -10.00 -12.07 -26.05
CA ILE A 238 -11.12 -11.22 -26.47
C ILE A 238 -10.66 -9.79 -26.77
N PHE A 239 -9.71 -9.25 -26.00
CA PHE A 239 -9.17 -7.92 -26.24
C PHE A 239 -8.45 -7.87 -27.58
N PHE A 240 -7.53 -8.80 -27.85
CA PHE A 240 -6.70 -8.79 -29.05
C PHE A 240 -7.49 -9.03 -30.34
N ASP A 241 -8.44 -9.98 -30.33
CA ASP A 241 -9.31 -10.25 -31.49
C ASP A 241 -10.05 -8.98 -31.96
N ASN A 242 -10.50 -8.17 -31.01
CA ASN A 242 -11.29 -6.96 -31.27
C ASN A 242 -10.43 -5.71 -31.49
N PHE A 243 -9.20 -5.69 -31.00
CA PHE A 243 -8.28 -4.56 -31.14
C PHE A 243 -7.56 -4.59 -32.51
N PHE A 244 -7.02 -5.74 -32.92
CA PHE A 244 -6.26 -5.88 -34.17
C PHE A 244 -7.10 -5.74 -35.43
N SER A 245 -8.39 -6.07 -35.36
CA SER A 245 -9.29 -6.07 -36.52
C SER A 245 -9.69 -4.66 -37.00
N ASP A 246 -9.48 -3.60 -36.20
CA ASP A 246 -10.26 -2.38 -36.33
C ASP A 246 -9.56 -1.15 -35.68
N TRP A 247 -8.63 -0.49 -36.36
CA TRP A 247 -7.99 0.75 -35.84
C TRP A 247 -7.98 1.92 -36.82
N ASP A 248 -8.65 1.77 -37.97
CA ASP A 248 -8.60 2.68 -39.12
C ASP A 248 -9.65 3.81 -39.11
N THR A 249 -10.52 3.88 -38.10
CA THR A 249 -11.56 4.94 -37.99
C THR A 249 -11.67 5.54 -36.59
N LYS A 250 -12.25 6.74 -36.49
CA LYS A 250 -12.45 7.46 -35.22
C LYS A 250 -13.32 6.69 -34.21
N GLU A 251 -14.38 6.03 -34.68
CA GLU A 251 -15.24 5.22 -33.82
C GLU A 251 -14.46 4.02 -33.23
N LYS A 252 -13.61 3.43 -34.05
CA LYS A 252 -12.72 2.33 -33.67
C LYS A 252 -11.63 2.77 -32.67
N ILE A 253 -11.00 3.92 -32.86
CA ILE A 253 -10.04 4.51 -31.89
C ILE A 253 -10.69 4.68 -30.51
N LYS A 254 -11.90 5.25 -30.45
CA LYS A 254 -12.65 5.44 -29.20
C LYS A 254 -13.02 4.12 -28.55
N ARG A 255 -13.40 3.12 -29.35
CA ARG A 255 -13.69 1.76 -28.86
C ARG A 255 -12.44 1.10 -28.28
N ASN A 256 -11.32 1.16 -28.99
CA ASN A 256 -10.04 0.59 -28.56
C ASN A 256 -9.52 1.25 -27.28
N SER A 257 -9.67 2.57 -27.15
CA SER A 257 -9.38 3.29 -25.89
C SER A 257 -10.25 2.78 -24.73
N ARG A 258 -11.55 2.56 -24.96
CA ARG A 258 -12.44 1.98 -23.94
C ARG A 258 -12.01 0.56 -23.55
N MET A 259 -11.66 -0.26 -24.53
CA MET A 259 -11.18 -1.62 -24.30
C MET A 259 -9.87 -1.66 -23.49
N LEU A 260 -8.91 -0.79 -23.82
CA LEU A 260 -7.66 -0.65 -23.05
C LEU A 260 -7.91 -0.18 -21.62
N LYS A 261 -8.87 0.73 -21.39
CA LYS A 261 -9.27 1.13 -20.03
C LYS A 261 -9.89 -0.02 -19.24
N THR A 262 -10.76 -0.82 -19.87
CA THR A 262 -11.32 -2.02 -19.24
C THR A 262 -10.21 -3.02 -18.90
N LEU A 263 -9.29 -3.26 -19.83
CA LEU A 263 -8.16 -4.14 -19.63
C LEU A 263 -7.27 -3.67 -18.48
N GLY A 264 -6.92 -2.38 -18.46
CA GLY A 264 -6.12 -1.79 -17.39
C GLY A 264 -6.80 -1.91 -16.03
N SER A 265 -8.13 -1.76 -15.98
CA SER A 265 -8.91 -1.97 -14.75
C SER A 265 -8.83 -3.42 -14.28
N SER A 266 -8.96 -4.40 -15.20
CA SER A 266 -8.81 -5.82 -14.86
C SER A 266 -7.41 -6.18 -14.37
N VAL A 267 -6.36 -5.58 -14.96
CA VAL A 267 -4.97 -5.79 -14.52
C VAL A 267 -4.75 -5.16 -13.13
N LEU A 268 -5.29 -3.97 -12.86
CA LEU A 268 -5.25 -3.35 -11.52
C LEU A 268 -5.94 -4.23 -10.47
N ASP A 269 -7.14 -4.73 -10.75
CA ASP A 269 -7.85 -5.63 -9.84
C ASP A 269 -7.05 -6.90 -9.53
N LEU A 270 -6.25 -7.38 -10.48
CA LEU A 270 -5.34 -8.51 -10.27
C LEU A 270 -4.11 -8.13 -9.46
N GLN A 271 -3.51 -6.96 -9.70
CA GLN A 271 -2.40 -6.44 -8.89
C GLN A 271 -2.81 -6.31 -7.42
N ASP A 272 -4.01 -5.80 -7.15
CA ASP A 272 -4.53 -5.70 -5.78
C ASP A 272 -4.65 -7.07 -5.10
N LYS A 273 -5.04 -8.11 -5.84
CA LYS A 273 -5.10 -9.49 -5.32
C LYS A 273 -3.72 -10.08 -5.08
N LEU A 274 -2.78 -9.87 -6.02
CA LEU A 274 -1.40 -10.33 -5.86
C LEU A 274 -0.75 -9.69 -4.62
N GLU A 275 -0.95 -8.39 -4.44
CA GLU A 275 -0.44 -7.66 -3.27
C GLU A 275 -1.07 -8.15 -1.95
N ALA A 276 -2.38 -8.39 -1.93
CA ALA A 276 -3.03 -8.98 -0.76
C ALA A 276 -2.46 -10.36 -0.41
N ASN A 277 -2.21 -11.21 -1.41
CA ASN A 277 -1.60 -12.53 -1.21
C ASN A 277 -0.15 -12.41 -0.72
N LYS A 278 0.65 -11.49 -1.27
CA LYS A 278 2.03 -11.24 -0.79
C LYS A 278 2.04 -10.87 0.68
N GLN A 279 1.14 -9.98 1.10
CA GLN A 279 1.02 -9.58 2.51
C GLN A 279 0.66 -10.76 3.41
N GLU A 280 -0.22 -11.64 2.95
CA GLU A 280 -0.56 -12.88 3.68
C GLU A 280 0.65 -13.82 3.80
N LEU A 281 1.37 -14.08 2.70
CA LEU A 281 2.56 -14.93 2.70
C LEU A 281 3.67 -14.36 3.56
N HIS A 282 3.92 -13.05 3.48
CA HIS A 282 4.87 -12.36 4.35
C HIS A 282 4.54 -12.59 5.83
N GLN A 283 3.27 -12.47 6.20
CA GLN A 283 2.84 -12.71 7.58
C GLN A 283 3.04 -14.17 7.98
N GLN A 284 2.74 -15.14 7.10
CA GLN A 284 2.96 -16.56 7.37
C GLN A 284 4.46 -16.89 7.56
N ILE A 285 5.33 -16.30 6.75
CA ILE A 285 6.79 -16.45 6.85
C ILE A 285 7.29 -15.85 8.17
N GLU A 286 6.90 -14.62 8.49
CA GLU A 286 7.29 -13.93 9.72
C GLU A 286 6.82 -14.70 10.96
N ASP A 287 5.58 -15.17 10.96
CA ASP A 287 5.04 -16.01 12.02
C ASP A 287 5.86 -17.31 12.16
N SER A 288 6.17 -17.99 11.05
CA SER A 288 6.95 -19.22 11.12
C SER A 288 8.37 -18.96 11.65
N GLU A 289 9.04 -17.88 11.24
CA GLU A 289 10.37 -17.49 11.75
C GLU A 289 10.35 -17.11 13.23
N LEU A 290 9.28 -16.45 13.69
CA LEU A 290 9.12 -16.04 15.08
C LEU A 290 8.84 -17.23 16.00
N PHE A 291 8.07 -18.21 15.53
CA PHE A 291 7.59 -19.31 16.36
C PHE A 291 8.43 -20.58 16.26
N PHE A 292 9.10 -20.86 15.13
CA PHE A 292 9.82 -22.11 14.86
C PHE A 292 11.30 -21.89 14.51
#